data_AF-A0A080WID2-F1
#
_entry.id   AF-A0A080WID2-F1
#
_cell.length_a   1.000
_cell.length_b   1.000
_cell.length_c   1.000
_cell.angle_alpha   90.00
_cell.angle_beta   90.00
_cell.angle_gamma   90.00
#
_symmetry.space_group_name_H-M   'P 1'
#
loop_
_entity.id
_entity.type
_entity.pdbx_description
1 polymer ?
#
loop_
_entity_poly.entity_id
_entity_poly.type
_entity_poly.pdbx_seq_one_letter_code
_entity_poly.pdbx_strand_id
1 'polypeptide(L)'
;MQFSSLDKGNDTSLQFLIRKDGEVSSYLHDLQPGSIVEMRGPQLGLELTPDVQEILFIVGGTGIAPALQAAHTILKCMRPRDETRIHILWANRRREDCLGGCSDTVGSQWSWWSKLYPTTKAVGTPGENIEELRNYVVEQLDELKRLYPKKVTVDYFVDEEKSLIGKDSIMKYINSRAQHPLVGPRKKKLIIISGPDGFVSYLAGPKMWHNGREVQGPLRGILKELNISGWSVWKL
;
A
#
# COMPACT_ATOMS: atom_id res chain seq x y z
N MET A 1 4.78 -1.52 -12.10
CA MET A 1 5.67 -1.79 -10.95
C MET A 1 5.66 -3.29 -10.66
N GLN A 2 6.86 -3.85 -10.46
CA GLN A 2 7.27 -5.25 -10.23
C GLN A 2 6.91 -5.90 -8.87
N PHE A 3 6.08 -6.94 -8.76
CA PHE A 3 6.13 -7.87 -7.61
C PHE A 3 6.54 -9.25 -8.10
N SER A 4 7.72 -9.72 -7.70
CA SER A 4 8.09 -11.12 -7.87
C SER A 4 7.46 -11.92 -6.73
N SER A 5 6.52 -12.81 -7.05
CA SER A 5 6.02 -13.80 -6.08
C SER A 5 7.07 -14.90 -5.97
N LEU A 6 7.78 -14.96 -4.84
CA LEU A 6 8.59 -16.13 -4.49
C LEU A 6 7.74 -17.13 -3.72
N ASP A 7 7.14 -18.01 -4.53
CA ASP A 7 7.16 -19.48 -4.43
C ASP A 7 5.89 -20.22 -3.95
N LYS A 8 5.26 -20.88 -4.94
CA LYS A 8 4.75 -22.27 -4.85
C LYS A 8 5.17 -23.00 -6.14
N GLY A 9 6.43 -23.41 -6.20
CA GLY A 9 6.97 -24.29 -7.24
C GLY A 9 7.58 -23.56 -8.43
N ASN A 10 8.85 -23.15 -8.33
CA ASN A 10 9.78 -22.89 -9.45
C ASN A 10 9.37 -21.89 -10.56
N ASP A 11 8.22 -21.21 -10.45
CA ASP A 11 7.80 -20.17 -11.38
C ASP A 11 8.33 -18.81 -10.92
N THR A 12 9.38 -18.33 -11.60
CA THR A 12 9.85 -16.94 -11.51
C THR A 12 8.84 -16.00 -12.18
N SER A 13 7.66 -15.88 -11.56
CA SER A 13 6.56 -15.07 -12.08
C SER A 13 6.65 -13.63 -11.58
N LEU A 14 6.32 -12.72 -12.50
CA LEU A 14 6.29 -11.28 -12.27
C LEU A 14 4.84 -10.82 -12.32
N GLN A 15 4.40 -10.18 -11.26
CA GLN A 15 3.06 -9.65 -11.15
C GLN A 15 3.08 -8.14 -11.21
N PHE A 16 2.11 -7.58 -11.93
CA PHE A 16 1.95 -6.15 -12.14
C PHE A 16 0.55 -5.74 -11.74
N LEU A 17 0.46 -4.68 -10.93
CA LEU A 17 -0.79 -3.98 -10.68
C LEU A 17 -0.87 -2.78 -11.63
N ILE A 18 -1.80 -2.82 -12.58
CA ILE A 18 -1.93 -1.83 -13.65
C ILE A 18 -3.37 -1.33 -13.68
N ARG A 19 -3.55 -0.02 -13.53
CA ARG A 19 -4.85 0.62 -13.76
C ARG A 19 -4.97 0.91 -15.26
N LYS A 20 -6.13 0.63 -15.86
CA LYS A 20 -6.43 1.02 -17.24
C LYS A 20 -6.68 2.52 -17.31
N ASP A 21 -5.62 3.27 -17.57
CA ASP A 21 -5.59 4.73 -17.65
C ASP A 21 -4.46 5.20 -18.59
N GLY A 22 -4.68 5.06 -19.90
CA GLY A 22 -3.77 5.49 -20.96
C GLY A 22 -3.35 4.39 -21.94
N GLU A 23 -2.70 4.80 -23.04
CA GLU A 23 -2.39 3.94 -24.20
C GLU A 23 -1.70 2.62 -23.86
N VAL A 24 -0.60 2.67 -23.11
CA VAL A 24 0.17 1.46 -22.73
C VAL A 24 -0.66 0.53 -21.86
N SER A 25 -1.42 1.09 -20.92
CA SER A 25 -2.28 0.27 -20.06
C SER A 25 -3.40 -0.38 -20.85
N SER A 26 -4.00 0.32 -21.82
CA SER A 26 -5.01 -0.26 -22.72
C SER A 26 -4.43 -1.42 -23.52
N TYR A 27 -3.27 -1.22 -24.16
CA TYR A 27 -2.54 -2.28 -24.85
C TYR A 27 -2.34 -3.51 -23.96
N LEU A 28 -1.84 -3.33 -22.73
CA LEU A 28 -1.60 -4.44 -21.80
C LEU A 28 -2.88 -5.17 -21.36
N HIS A 29 -4.02 -4.48 -21.27
CA HIS A 29 -5.31 -5.12 -20.95
C HIS A 29 -5.88 -5.91 -22.13
N ASP A 30 -5.50 -5.56 -23.36
CA ASP A 30 -5.98 -6.20 -24.57
C ASP A 30 -5.07 -7.37 -25.01
N LEU A 31 -3.91 -7.56 -24.35
CA LEU A 31 -2.99 -8.66 -24.61
C LEU A 31 -3.59 -10.01 -24.22
N GLN A 32 -3.38 -11.00 -25.08
CA GLN A 32 -3.75 -12.38 -24.80
C GLN A 32 -2.63 -13.12 -24.06
N PRO A 33 -2.96 -14.13 -23.23
CA PRO A 33 -1.96 -15.00 -22.63
C PRO A 33 -1.00 -15.58 -23.68
N GLY A 34 0.30 -15.57 -23.40
CA GLY A 34 1.37 -15.99 -24.33
C GLY A 34 1.97 -14.85 -25.16
N SER A 35 1.41 -13.63 -25.08
CA SER A 35 2.00 -12.45 -25.74
C SER A 35 3.35 -12.08 -25.14
N ILE A 36 4.28 -11.64 -26.00
CA ILE A 36 5.60 -11.16 -25.58
C ILE A 36 5.48 -9.71 -25.10
N VAL A 37 6.03 -9.43 -23.93
CA VAL A 37 6.14 -8.07 -23.38
C VAL A 37 7.62 -7.78 -23.14
N GLU A 38 8.12 -6.74 -23.81
CA GLU A 38 9.47 -6.25 -23.58
C GLU A 38 9.51 -5.38 -22.32
N MET A 39 10.56 -5.54 -21.52
CA MET A 39 10.72 -4.85 -20.25
C MET A 39 12.12 -4.27 -20.12
N ARG A 40 12.21 -3.08 -19.53
CA ARG A 40 13.47 -2.51 -19.06
C ARG A 40 13.44 -2.42 -17.54
N GLY A 41 14.54 -2.78 -16.90
CA GLY A 41 14.67 -2.77 -15.44
C GLY A 41 15.19 -4.10 -14.91
N PRO A 42 15.34 -4.25 -13.58
CA PRO A 42 14.74 -3.43 -12.52
C PRO A 42 15.41 -2.07 -12.32
N GLN A 43 14.64 -1.05 -11.92
CA GLN A 43 15.16 0.23 -11.46
C GLN A 43 14.90 0.37 -9.96
N LEU A 44 15.95 0.44 -9.16
CA LEU A 44 15.85 0.54 -7.71
C LEU A 44 15.65 2.01 -7.30
N GLY A 45 14.44 2.34 -6.86
CA GLY A 45 14.11 3.69 -6.36
C GLY A 45 14.41 3.90 -4.88
N LEU A 46 14.27 2.85 -4.05
CA LEU A 46 14.55 2.87 -2.62
C LEU A 46 15.15 1.53 -2.20
N GLU A 47 16.29 1.57 -1.52
CA GLU A 47 16.88 0.39 -0.89
C GLU A 47 16.49 0.37 0.60
N LEU A 48 15.84 -0.72 1.03
CA LEU A 48 15.45 -0.91 2.42
C LEU A 48 16.55 -1.64 3.18
N THR A 49 16.94 -1.07 4.31
CA THR A 49 18.04 -1.59 5.14
C THR A 49 17.52 -2.23 6.44
N PRO A 50 18.18 -3.27 6.99
CA PRO A 50 17.70 -4.00 8.19
C PRO A 50 17.70 -3.22 9.52
N ASP A 51 18.13 -1.97 9.52
CA ASP A 51 18.06 -1.02 10.65
C ASP A 51 16.72 -0.27 10.72
N VAL A 52 15.87 -0.37 9.70
CA VAL A 52 14.51 0.19 9.74
C VAL A 52 13.61 -0.69 10.62
N GLN A 53 13.02 -0.10 11.66
CA GLN A 53 12.17 -0.80 12.63
C GLN A 53 10.69 -0.48 12.43
N GLU A 54 10.34 0.76 12.12
CA GLU A 54 8.95 1.20 11.99
C GLU A 54 8.78 1.84 10.62
N ILE A 55 7.83 1.33 9.84
CA ILE A 55 7.55 1.79 8.48
C ILE A 55 6.08 2.16 8.37
N LEU A 56 5.85 3.40 7.95
CA LEU A 56 4.53 3.90 7.58
C LEU A 56 4.47 4.08 6.06
N PHE A 57 3.69 3.25 5.38
CA PHE A 57 3.33 3.46 3.99
C PHE A 57 2.07 4.33 3.91
N ILE A 58 2.12 5.39 3.12
CA ILE A 58 0.95 6.20 2.75
C ILE A 58 0.78 6.08 1.25
N VAL A 59 -0.22 5.31 0.82
CA VAL A 59 -0.32 4.87 -0.57
C VAL A 59 -1.64 5.24 -1.21
N GLY A 60 -1.58 5.67 -2.47
CA GLY A 60 -2.73 6.05 -3.28
C GLY A 60 -2.91 5.13 -4.49
N GLY A 61 -4.09 4.52 -4.63
CA GLY A 61 -4.46 3.67 -5.76
C GLY A 61 -3.47 2.52 -5.98
N THR A 62 -2.95 2.40 -7.21
CA THR A 62 -1.95 1.39 -7.56
C THR A 62 -0.60 1.59 -6.88
N GLY A 63 -0.37 2.70 -6.17
CA GLY A 63 0.81 2.92 -5.33
C GLY A 63 0.97 1.94 -4.17
N ILE A 64 -0.05 1.13 -3.87
CA ILE A 64 0.02 -0.01 -2.94
C ILE A 64 1.03 -1.06 -3.38
N ALA A 65 1.26 -1.17 -4.69
CA ALA A 65 2.21 -2.08 -5.29
C ALA A 65 3.56 -1.98 -4.54
N PRO A 66 4.36 -0.90 -4.63
CA PRO A 66 5.66 -0.84 -3.94
C PRO A 66 5.63 -1.17 -2.45
N ALA A 67 4.53 -0.86 -1.75
CA ALA A 67 4.37 -1.21 -0.35
C ALA A 67 4.27 -2.74 -0.14
N LEU A 68 3.57 -3.47 -1.01
CA LEU A 68 3.58 -4.93 -1.01
C LEU A 68 4.97 -5.51 -1.29
N GLN A 69 5.75 -4.95 -2.24
CA GLN A 69 7.15 -5.40 -2.47
C GLN A 69 7.92 -5.30 -1.20
N ALA A 70 7.87 -4.11 -0.60
CA ALA A 70 8.66 -3.79 0.56
C ALA A 70 8.26 -4.70 1.72
N ALA A 71 6.95 -4.88 1.95
CA ALA A 71 6.45 -5.77 2.99
C ALA A 71 6.90 -7.22 2.77
N HIS A 72 6.77 -7.76 1.55
CA HIS A 72 7.27 -9.10 1.23
C HIS A 72 8.78 -9.21 1.44
N THR A 73 9.56 -8.25 0.94
CA THR A 73 11.02 -8.26 1.04
C THR A 73 11.48 -8.21 2.50
N ILE A 74 10.90 -7.31 3.29
CA ILE A 74 11.24 -7.14 4.71
C ILE A 74 10.85 -8.39 5.50
N LEU A 75 9.63 -8.90 5.31
CA LEU A 75 9.09 -9.96 6.16
C LEU A 75 9.55 -11.36 5.77
N LYS A 76 9.67 -11.64 4.47
CA LYS A 76 10.11 -12.95 3.96
C LYS A 76 11.63 -13.03 3.85
N CYS A 77 12.30 -12.03 3.27
CA CYS A 77 13.71 -12.15 2.89
C CYS A 77 14.67 -11.63 3.96
N MET A 78 14.33 -10.54 4.66
CA MET A 78 15.27 -9.88 5.59
C MET A 78 15.27 -10.47 7.01
N ARG A 79 14.51 -11.55 7.29
CA ARG A 79 14.31 -12.14 8.63
C ARG A 79 14.07 -11.04 9.67
N PRO A 80 12.91 -10.37 9.63
CA PRO A 80 12.67 -9.16 10.39
C PRO A 80 12.88 -9.42 11.88
N ARG A 81 13.65 -8.55 12.54
CA ARG A 81 13.71 -8.55 14.01
C ARG A 81 12.30 -8.47 14.59
N ASP A 82 12.09 -8.99 15.80
CA ASP A 82 10.77 -9.04 16.43
C ASP A 82 10.06 -7.70 16.54
N GLU A 83 10.83 -6.62 16.46
CA GLU A 83 10.36 -5.23 16.60
C GLU A 83 9.96 -4.58 15.27
N THR A 84 10.15 -5.23 14.12
CA THR A 84 9.85 -4.61 12.82
C THR A 84 8.34 -4.55 12.61
N ARG A 85 7.81 -3.35 12.38
CA ARG A 85 6.38 -3.10 12.14
C ARG A 85 6.15 -2.28 10.88
N ILE A 86 5.12 -2.67 10.15
CA ILE A 86 4.67 -2.06 8.91
C ILE A 86 3.22 -1.65 9.09
N HIS A 87 2.93 -0.40 8.80
CA HIS A 87 1.57 0.12 8.74
C HIS A 87 1.32 0.73 7.37
N ILE A 88 0.19 0.39 6.75
CA ILE A 88 -0.18 0.84 5.42
C ILE A 88 -1.49 1.62 5.52
N LEU A 89 -1.44 2.91 5.20
CA LEU A 89 -2.63 3.73 4.97
C LEU A 89 -2.90 3.72 3.45
N TRP A 90 -3.94 3.03 3.01
CA TRP A 90 -4.24 2.86 1.59
C TRP A 90 -5.49 3.65 1.18
N ALA A 91 -5.28 4.72 0.42
CA ALA A 91 -6.32 5.54 -0.18
C ALA A 91 -6.70 5.05 -1.58
N ASN A 92 -8.00 4.92 -1.82
CA ASN A 92 -8.59 4.53 -3.10
C ASN A 92 -9.72 5.49 -3.46
N ARG A 93 -9.97 5.67 -4.76
CA ARG A 93 -11.12 6.48 -5.19
C ARG A 93 -12.43 5.73 -4.97
N ARG A 94 -12.44 4.46 -5.35
CA ARG A 94 -13.62 3.59 -5.41
C ARG A 94 -13.42 2.37 -4.52
N ARG A 95 -14.50 1.85 -3.94
CA ARG A 95 -14.44 0.66 -3.06
C ARG A 95 -13.99 -0.61 -3.79
N GLU A 96 -14.26 -0.70 -5.09
CA GLU A 96 -13.86 -1.83 -5.95
C GLU A 96 -12.35 -2.14 -5.88
N ASP A 97 -11.53 -1.10 -5.71
CA ASP A 97 -10.07 -1.22 -5.62
C ASP A 97 -9.61 -1.94 -4.32
N CYS A 98 -10.45 -2.03 -3.29
CA CYS A 98 -10.15 -2.65 -2.01
C CYS A 98 -11.28 -3.56 -1.46
N LEU A 99 -12.05 -4.17 -2.35
CA LEU A 99 -13.12 -5.10 -1.96
C LEU A 99 -12.60 -6.22 -1.05
N GLY A 100 -13.32 -6.42 0.06
CA GLY A 100 -12.94 -7.37 1.12
C GLY A 100 -12.03 -6.78 2.21
N GLY A 101 -11.55 -5.54 2.05
CA GLY A 101 -10.64 -4.88 3.00
C GLY A 101 -11.36 -4.31 4.24
N CYS A 102 -10.82 -4.62 5.42
CA CYS A 102 -11.25 -4.08 6.71
C CYS A 102 -10.08 -3.35 7.39
N SER A 103 -10.30 -2.11 7.80
CA SER A 103 -9.29 -1.30 8.51
C SER A 103 -9.00 -1.88 9.90
N ASP A 104 -7.72 -2.01 10.24
CA ASP A 104 -7.28 -2.65 11.49
C ASP A 104 -7.32 -1.68 12.69
N THR A 105 -7.21 -0.36 12.49
CA THR A 105 -7.02 0.61 13.60
C THR A 105 -8.10 1.69 13.70
N VAL A 106 -8.85 1.91 12.63
CA VAL A 106 -10.00 2.84 12.61
C VAL A 106 -11.25 2.05 12.97
N GLY A 107 -11.98 2.50 13.99
CA GLY A 107 -13.21 1.85 14.47
C GLY A 107 -14.14 1.54 13.30
N SER A 108 -14.45 0.27 13.13
CA SER A 108 -15.17 -0.27 11.98
C SER A 108 -16.53 0.40 11.79
N GLN A 109 -16.62 1.36 10.87
CA GLN A 109 -17.91 1.74 10.25
C GLN A 109 -18.46 0.62 9.35
N TRP A 110 -17.76 -0.51 9.24
CA TRP A 110 -18.11 -1.67 8.42
C TRP A 110 -19.03 -2.68 9.13
N SER A 111 -19.54 -2.38 10.32
CA SER A 111 -20.61 -3.18 10.95
C SER A 111 -22.03 -2.79 10.51
N TRP A 112 -22.21 -1.62 9.84
CA TRP A 112 -23.53 -1.13 9.45
C TRP A 112 -23.87 -1.39 7.98
N TRP A 113 -22.95 -1.19 7.04
CA TRP A 113 -23.26 -1.39 5.62
C TRP A 113 -23.51 -2.89 5.29
N SER A 114 -22.91 -3.81 6.05
CA SER A 114 -23.14 -5.26 5.94
C SER A 114 -24.53 -5.67 6.44
N LYS A 115 -25.21 -4.77 7.17
CA LYS A 115 -26.63 -4.86 7.56
C LYS A 115 -27.58 -4.10 6.63
N LEU A 116 -27.10 -3.09 5.89
CA LEU A 116 -27.90 -2.27 4.97
C LEU A 116 -27.98 -2.80 3.54
N TYR A 117 -27.19 -3.83 3.22
CA TYR A 117 -27.45 -4.72 2.10
C TYR A 117 -28.04 -6.06 2.61
N PRO A 118 -29.27 -6.09 3.17
CA PRO A 118 -29.99 -7.34 3.24
C PRO A 118 -30.34 -7.71 1.79
N THR A 119 -29.92 -8.90 1.40
CA THR A 119 -30.30 -9.59 0.17
C THR A 119 -31.79 -9.40 -0.10
N THR A 120 -32.15 -8.54 -1.05
CA THR A 120 -33.53 -8.45 -1.52
C THR A 120 -33.81 -9.71 -2.33
N LYS A 121 -34.57 -10.64 -1.72
CA LYS A 121 -35.27 -11.70 -2.43
C LYS A 121 -36.09 -11.08 -3.56
N ALA A 122 -35.62 -11.21 -4.79
CA ALA A 122 -36.46 -11.20 -5.97
C ALA A 122 -36.06 -12.42 -6.81
N VAL A 123 -37.07 -13.18 -7.18
CA VAL A 123 -37.01 -14.49 -7.80
C VAL A 123 -36.29 -14.43 -9.15
N GLY A 124 -35.27 -15.25 -9.34
CA GLY A 124 -34.74 -15.59 -10.67
C GLY A 124 -33.21 -15.72 -10.74
N THR A 125 -32.75 -16.93 -11.06
CA THR A 125 -31.39 -17.35 -11.51
C THR A 125 -30.44 -17.88 -10.42
N PRO A 126 -29.97 -19.15 -10.50
CA PRO A 126 -29.06 -19.74 -9.52
C PRO A 126 -27.58 -19.47 -9.84
N GLY A 127 -26.87 -18.87 -8.89
CA GLY A 127 -25.44 -19.09 -8.65
C GLY A 127 -24.45 -18.11 -9.27
N GLU A 128 -24.35 -16.89 -8.73
CA GLU A 128 -23.10 -16.12 -8.80
C GLU A 128 -22.63 -15.89 -7.35
N ASN A 129 -21.45 -16.42 -7.03
CA ASN A 129 -20.88 -16.47 -5.69
C ASN A 129 -20.44 -15.06 -5.25
N ILE A 130 -21.12 -14.48 -4.25
CA ILE A 130 -20.76 -13.17 -3.67
C ILE A 130 -19.43 -13.23 -2.86
N GLU A 131 -18.90 -14.42 -2.61
CA GLU A 131 -17.53 -14.63 -2.06
C GLU A 131 -16.41 -14.44 -3.10
N GLU A 132 -16.74 -14.33 -4.39
CA GLU A 132 -15.79 -14.51 -5.49
C GLU A 132 -15.15 -13.22 -6.02
N LEU A 133 -15.58 -12.04 -5.53
CA LEU A 133 -15.03 -10.74 -5.97
C LEU A 133 -14.21 -10.05 -4.87
N ARG A 134 -13.27 -10.77 -4.25
CA ARG A 134 -12.24 -10.13 -3.42
C ARG A 134 -11.16 -9.54 -4.29
N ASN A 135 -10.64 -8.39 -3.89
CA ASN A 135 -9.50 -7.80 -4.60
C ASN A 135 -8.23 -8.60 -4.28
N TYR A 136 -7.51 -9.04 -5.31
CA TYR A 136 -6.27 -9.81 -5.15
C TYR A 136 -5.25 -9.15 -4.21
N VAL A 137 -5.13 -7.82 -4.24
CA VAL A 137 -4.22 -7.08 -3.34
C VAL A 137 -4.63 -7.25 -1.89
N VAL A 138 -5.94 -7.20 -1.61
CA VAL A 138 -6.47 -7.42 -0.25
C VAL A 138 -6.16 -8.83 0.21
N GLU A 139 -6.29 -9.83 -0.64
CA GLU A 139 -5.93 -11.22 -0.31
C GLU A 139 -4.44 -11.37 0.04
N GLN A 140 -3.55 -10.73 -0.73
CA GLN A 140 -2.11 -10.72 -0.44
C GLN A 140 -1.81 -10.04 0.91
N LEU A 141 -2.50 -8.94 1.22
CA LEU A 141 -2.37 -8.25 2.50
C LEU A 141 -2.87 -9.12 3.66
N ASP A 142 -4.01 -9.79 3.50
CA ASP A 142 -4.57 -10.69 4.51
C ASP A 142 -3.65 -11.91 4.73
N GLU A 143 -3.05 -12.45 3.68
CA GLU A 143 -2.04 -13.50 3.79
C GLU A 143 -0.81 -13.02 4.56
N LEU A 144 -0.30 -11.82 4.26
CA LEU A 144 0.82 -11.23 5.01
C LEU A 144 0.47 -11.04 6.50
N LYS A 145 -0.73 -10.56 6.82
CA LYS A 145 -1.20 -10.42 8.21
C LYS A 145 -1.29 -11.77 8.91
N ARG A 146 -1.78 -12.81 8.23
CA ARG A 146 -1.89 -14.17 8.76
C ARG A 146 -0.52 -14.79 9.03
N LEU A 147 0.44 -14.62 8.13
CA LEU A 147 1.80 -15.14 8.27
C LEU A 147 2.62 -14.36 9.31
N TYR A 148 2.37 -13.06 9.46
CA TYR A 148 3.09 -12.18 10.39
C TYR A 148 2.14 -11.38 11.28
N PRO A 149 1.46 -12.04 12.25
CA PRO A 149 0.52 -11.37 13.13
C PRO A 149 1.19 -10.21 13.89
N LYS A 150 0.48 -9.10 14.04
CA LYS A 150 0.92 -7.87 14.74
C LYS A 150 2.12 -7.12 14.11
N LYS A 151 2.71 -7.62 13.01
CA LYS A 151 3.78 -6.92 12.28
C LYS A 151 3.25 -6.08 11.12
N VAL A 152 2.14 -6.49 10.50
CA VAL A 152 1.50 -5.75 9.41
C VAL A 152 0.11 -5.29 9.84
N THR A 153 -0.18 -4.01 9.58
CA THR A 153 -1.51 -3.43 9.76
C THR A 153 -1.85 -2.56 8.56
N VAL A 154 -3.12 -2.53 8.19
CA VAL A 154 -3.63 -1.82 7.01
C VAL A 154 -4.91 -1.10 7.38
N ASP A 155 -4.98 0.18 7.05
CA ASP A 155 -6.20 0.98 7.10
C ASP A 155 -6.56 1.45 5.69
N TYR A 156 -7.83 1.27 5.34
CA TYR A 156 -8.39 1.58 4.03
C TYR A 156 -9.16 2.90 4.08
N PHE A 157 -8.93 3.74 3.08
CA PHE A 157 -9.59 5.04 2.89
C PHE A 157 -10.18 5.07 1.47
N VAL A 158 -11.44 5.48 1.36
CA VAL A 158 -12.20 5.48 0.10
C VAL A 158 -12.87 6.84 -0.10
N ASP A 159 -12.49 7.54 -1.16
CA ASP A 159 -12.97 8.91 -1.44
C ASP A 159 -14.49 8.97 -1.62
N GLU A 160 -15.08 8.02 -2.37
CA GLU A 160 -16.55 7.91 -2.55
C GLU A 160 -17.31 7.69 -1.22
N GLU A 161 -16.65 7.07 -0.24
CA GLU A 161 -17.18 6.88 1.12
C GLU A 161 -16.85 8.06 2.06
N LYS A 162 -16.28 9.14 1.51
CA LYS A 162 -15.81 10.34 2.25
C LYS A 162 -14.77 10.02 3.32
N SER A 163 -14.01 8.94 3.13
CA SER A 163 -12.92 8.54 4.02
C SER A 163 -11.59 8.92 3.37
N LEU A 164 -10.89 9.88 3.97
CA LEU A 164 -9.63 10.43 3.46
C LEU A 164 -8.49 10.24 4.47
N ILE A 165 -7.26 10.11 3.97
CA ILE A 165 -6.06 10.13 4.81
C ILE A 165 -5.82 11.57 5.27
N GLY A 166 -6.33 11.87 6.46
CA GLY A 166 -6.14 13.16 7.12
C GLY A 166 -4.93 13.21 8.06
N LYS A 167 -4.65 14.42 8.55
CA LYS A 167 -3.64 14.69 9.59
C LYS A 167 -3.82 13.79 10.81
N ASP A 168 -5.06 13.61 11.25
CA ASP A 168 -5.37 12.87 12.48
C ASP A 168 -5.00 11.39 12.39
N SER A 169 -5.24 10.74 11.25
CA SER A 169 -4.86 9.33 11.03
C SER A 169 -3.35 9.15 11.09
N ILE A 170 -2.60 10.04 10.44
CA ILE A 170 -1.14 10.03 10.43
C ILE A 170 -0.60 10.31 11.83
N MET A 171 -1.09 11.35 12.51
CA MET A 171 -0.65 11.72 13.85
C MET A 171 -0.99 10.66 14.89
N LYS A 172 -2.17 10.06 14.81
CA LYS A 172 -2.57 8.95 15.70
C LYS A 172 -1.54 7.83 15.63
N TYR A 173 -1.14 7.43 14.41
CA TYR A 173 -0.13 6.40 14.24
C TYR A 173 1.24 6.84 14.77
N ILE A 174 1.73 8.01 14.35
CA ILE A 174 3.05 8.53 14.78
C ILE A 174 3.14 8.65 16.31
N ASN A 175 2.11 9.19 16.95
CA ASN A 175 2.06 9.35 18.40
C ASN A 175 1.99 8.01 19.14
N SER A 176 1.24 7.04 18.62
CA SER A 176 1.21 5.68 19.19
C SER A 176 2.59 5.02 19.16
N ARG A 177 3.44 5.39 18.18
CA ARG A 177 4.82 4.91 18.05
C ARG A 177 5.84 5.79 18.75
N ALA A 178 5.50 7.00 19.17
CA ALA A 178 6.38 7.80 20.02
C ALA A 178 6.56 7.16 21.40
N GLN A 179 5.52 6.47 21.89
CA GLN A 179 5.53 5.72 23.16
C GLN A 179 6.30 4.40 23.10
N HIS A 180 6.74 3.98 21.91
CA HIS A 180 7.59 2.82 21.70
C HIS A 180 8.96 3.30 21.17
N PRO A 181 9.92 3.59 22.06
CA PRO A 181 11.27 3.97 21.66
C PRO A 181 11.90 2.88 20.78
N LEU A 182 12.71 3.31 19.83
CA LEU A 182 13.49 2.40 19.02
C LEU A 182 14.45 1.61 19.93
N VAL A 183 14.49 0.30 19.77
CA VAL A 183 15.35 -0.56 20.58
C VAL A 183 16.66 -0.82 19.82
N GLY A 184 17.76 -0.38 20.40
CA GLY A 184 19.12 -0.60 19.89
C GLY A 184 19.71 0.55 19.07
N PRO A 185 21.03 0.51 18.81
CA PRO A 185 21.74 1.60 18.14
C PRO A 185 21.34 1.71 16.65
N ARG A 186 21.25 2.95 16.16
CA ARG A 186 21.09 3.30 14.73
C ARG A 186 19.78 2.86 14.05
N LYS A 187 18.72 2.63 14.82
CA LYS A 187 17.42 2.29 14.27
C LYS A 187 16.73 3.50 13.64
N LYS A 188 15.91 3.24 12.61
CA LYS A 188 15.23 4.29 11.84
C LYS A 188 13.72 4.07 11.79
N LYS A 189 12.97 5.16 11.78
CA LYS A 189 11.54 5.23 11.42
C LYS A 189 11.42 5.85 10.04
N LEU A 190 10.65 5.22 9.16
CA LEU A 190 10.55 5.61 7.75
C LEU A 190 9.09 5.77 7.33
N ILE A 191 8.77 6.90 6.72
CA ILE A 191 7.51 7.14 6.00
C ILE A 191 7.80 7.01 4.52
N ILE A 192 7.05 6.15 3.82
CA ILE A 192 7.16 5.95 2.38
C ILE A 192 5.83 6.34 1.76
N ILE A 193 5.87 7.17 0.73
CA ILE A 193 4.68 7.69 0.05
C ILE A 193 4.72 7.25 -1.40
N SER A 194 3.63 6.65 -1.88
CA SER A 194 3.54 6.11 -3.23
C SER A 194 2.14 6.33 -3.80
N GLY A 195 2.04 6.89 -5.00
CA GLY A 195 0.75 7.15 -5.64
C GLY A 195 0.86 8.24 -6.71
N PRO A 196 -0.27 8.73 -7.23
CA PRO A 196 -0.28 9.80 -8.22
C PRO A 196 0.43 11.07 -7.74
N ASP A 197 1.01 11.85 -8.65
CA ASP A 197 1.79 13.05 -8.31
C ASP A 197 1.04 14.03 -7.41
N GLY A 198 -0.25 14.24 -7.68
CA GLY A 198 -1.11 15.09 -6.85
C GLY A 198 -1.24 14.58 -5.41
N PHE A 199 -1.32 13.26 -5.22
CA PHE A 199 -1.39 12.62 -3.90
C PHE A 199 -0.07 12.77 -3.14
N VAL A 200 1.06 12.50 -3.80
CA VAL A 200 2.41 12.67 -3.22
C VAL A 200 2.66 14.14 -2.86
N SER A 201 2.32 15.05 -3.76
CA SER A 201 2.51 16.49 -3.58
C SER A 201 1.68 17.05 -2.43
N TYR A 202 0.43 16.61 -2.29
CA TYR A 202 -0.44 16.99 -1.18
C TYR A 202 0.11 16.56 0.19
N LEU A 203 0.64 15.34 0.28
CA LEU A 203 1.14 14.79 1.54
C LEU A 203 2.53 15.31 1.93
N ALA A 204 3.47 15.38 0.97
CA ALA A 204 4.89 15.61 1.26
C ALA A 204 5.57 16.64 0.34
N GLY A 205 4.84 17.27 -0.57
CA GLY A 205 5.37 18.13 -1.63
C GLY A 205 5.91 17.35 -2.83
N PRO A 206 6.04 18.03 -3.99
CA PRO A 206 6.45 17.37 -5.21
C PRO A 206 7.89 16.86 -5.12
N LYS A 207 8.22 15.88 -5.94
CA LYS A 207 9.62 15.58 -6.30
C LYS A 207 10.15 16.67 -7.23
N MET A 208 11.46 16.68 -7.46
CA MET A 208 12.11 17.69 -8.31
C MET A 208 12.79 17.04 -9.51
N TRP A 209 12.79 17.74 -10.64
CA TRP A 209 13.61 17.36 -11.79
C TRP A 209 14.98 18.02 -11.67
N HIS A 210 16.03 17.22 -11.74
CA HIS A 210 17.41 17.69 -11.73
C HIS A 210 18.26 16.83 -12.66
N ASN A 211 18.96 17.48 -13.61
CA ASN A 211 19.81 16.82 -14.61
C ASN A 211 19.14 15.64 -15.35
N GLY A 212 17.90 15.85 -15.80
CA GLY A 212 17.14 14.84 -16.54
C GLY A 212 16.68 13.64 -15.70
N ARG A 213 16.78 13.71 -14.37
CA ARG A 213 16.29 12.68 -13.44
C ARG A 213 15.38 13.29 -12.39
N GLU A 214 14.43 12.48 -11.94
CA GLU A 214 13.59 12.83 -10.80
C GLU A 214 14.36 12.55 -9.50
N VAL A 215 14.42 13.53 -8.60
CA VAL A 215 15.10 13.47 -7.30
C VAL A 215 14.15 13.87 -6.18
N GLN A 216 14.48 13.49 -4.95
CA GLN A 216 13.69 13.87 -3.78
C GLN A 216 13.63 15.41 -3.64
N GLY A 217 12.43 15.95 -3.58
CA GLY A 217 12.17 17.37 -3.29
C GLY A 217 12.06 17.66 -1.80
N PRO A 218 12.10 18.94 -1.37
CA PRO A 218 11.94 19.31 0.03
C PRO A 218 10.61 18.79 0.59
N LEU A 219 10.59 18.45 1.89
CA LEU A 219 9.37 18.07 2.58
C LEU A 219 8.42 19.28 2.67
N ARG A 220 7.19 19.12 2.19
CA ARG A 220 6.06 20.08 2.24
C ARG A 220 4.76 19.34 2.57
N GLY A 221 3.62 19.97 2.34
CA GLY A 221 2.30 19.36 2.52
C GLY A 221 2.01 19.00 3.98
N ILE A 222 1.07 18.07 4.17
CA ILE A 222 0.63 17.60 5.48
C ILE A 222 1.81 17.21 6.37
N LEU A 223 2.76 16.42 5.87
CA LEU A 223 3.85 15.88 6.69
C LEU A 223 4.79 16.95 7.24
N LYS A 224 4.97 18.08 6.52
CA LYS A 224 5.74 19.22 7.05
C LYS A 224 5.04 19.87 8.25
N GLU A 225 3.71 19.99 8.18
CA GLU A 225 2.91 20.63 9.22
C GLU A 225 2.82 19.78 10.50
N LEU A 226 2.91 18.46 10.36
CA LEU A 226 2.82 17.50 11.47
C LEU A 226 4.08 17.42 12.35
N ASN A 227 5.18 18.10 11.99
CA ASN A 227 6.45 18.09 12.73
C ASN A 227 6.92 16.68 13.14
N ILE A 228 7.03 15.78 12.16
CA ILE A 228 7.30 14.34 12.30
C ILE A 228 8.75 14.01 12.74
N SER A 229 9.19 14.58 13.86
CA SER A 229 10.54 14.40 14.40
C SER A 229 10.91 12.91 14.55
N GLY A 230 12.12 12.55 14.14
CA GLY A 230 12.62 11.18 14.19
C GLY A 230 12.15 10.26 13.04
N TRP A 231 11.32 10.75 12.12
CA TRP A 231 10.93 10.02 10.91
C TRP A 231 11.65 10.56 9.68
N SER A 232 12.21 9.66 8.88
CA SER A 232 12.66 9.98 7.52
C SER A 232 11.49 9.82 6.56
N VAL A 233 11.40 10.65 5.51
CA VAL A 233 10.34 10.58 4.50
C VAL A 233 10.95 10.26 3.15
N TRP A 234 10.36 9.31 2.43
CA TRP A 234 10.74 8.95 1.07
C TRP A 234 9.53 8.96 0.13
N LYS A 235 9.65 9.60 -1.02
CA LYS A 235 8.62 9.67 -2.06
C LYS A 235 9.00 8.70 -3.19
N LEU A 236 8.16 7.73 -3.49
CA LEU A 236 8.37 6.76 -4.57
C LEU A 236 7.91 7.28 -5.92
#